data_AF-A0A2K8MAQ4-F1
#
_entry.id   AF-A0A2K8MAQ4-F1
#
_cell.length_a   1.000
_cell.length_b   1.000
_cell.length_c   1.000
_cell.angle_alpha   90.00
_cell.angle_beta   90.00
_cell.angle_gamma   90.00
#
_symmetry.space_group_name_H-M   'P 1'
#
loop_
_entity.id
_entity.type
_entity.pdbx_description
1 polymer ?
#
loop_
_entity_poly.entity_id
_entity_poly.type
_entity_poly.pdbx_seq_one_letter_code
_entity_poly.pdbx_strand_id
1 'polypeptide(L)'
;MARIRRAIPELQETRAMTDCLANLGPDAKPCDPSACYDMPDRTIFHALCNCLDWQGLPIPDCNPRTNNFPIQTFGCKNETTGEVRYISAQQCYRLDNPWTVEPCYCCCRGGYALTAVSAPGGSVQVGDLAVGDQVMTAHGSVDTLDWKPANVAFAAVTPPASTHQGMPPLMVHASFGDGQSLIAHPDQLLMLPSGQLKRADQLVPGTDQLVDPKGQPLLLHGVEAGHYLHSLVHFATDASGPADWNGSLDGHLLDLNGAVAGDYVLQLLAPTGQLDAHLADSQATKTAPADQQVAVSAPAPRLTATVPVAAPPPAGFEGLDQPMITIPRSAVTLFTADQEAAFVAAARTRATTDQTNLVRAQYFIKLFSGFFPDVTIQVDWANNRPNVFAYKQMLSRPSVVVPGGFLRLQPILAEAVAAAMAFGIANRQIPADAGSVAHSIYDGFGVILPQALEDSSLSSTTAAAEAQFTALFALVATPAGTDAVTPTPPPAPTPEPTPTPAPTPTATGPSFDCILQIIDAAISGADLPDCAN
;
A
#
# COMPACT_ATOMS: atom_id res chain seq x y z
N MET A 1 -39.70 25.44 3.71
CA MET A 1 -38.34 25.16 4.20
C MET A 1 -37.86 23.89 3.51
N ALA A 2 -36.98 24.08 2.53
CA ALA A 2 -36.64 23.11 1.50
C ALA A 2 -35.62 22.06 1.98
N ARG A 3 -35.87 20.80 1.60
CA ARG A 3 -34.87 19.73 1.57
C ARG A 3 -34.08 19.87 0.27
N ILE A 4 -32.87 20.41 0.36
CA ILE A 4 -31.82 20.26 -0.65
C ILE A 4 -30.67 19.59 0.10
N ARG A 5 -30.41 18.31 -0.17
CA ARG A 5 -29.16 17.58 0.16
C ARG A 5 -29.28 16.15 -0.41
N ARG A 6 -28.82 15.95 -1.66
CA ARG A 6 -28.26 14.68 -2.20
C ARG A 6 -27.91 14.66 -3.71
N ALA A 7 -27.73 15.79 -4.39
CA ALA A 7 -27.54 15.79 -5.85
C ALA A 7 -26.12 16.15 -6.33
N ILE A 8 -25.13 16.38 -5.45
CA ILE A 8 -23.88 17.04 -5.87
C ILE A 8 -22.95 16.13 -6.72
N PRO A 9 -22.71 14.84 -6.38
CA PRO A 9 -21.82 14.00 -7.18
C PRO A 9 -22.41 13.67 -8.57
N GLU A 10 -23.71 13.34 -8.60
CA GLU A 10 -24.43 12.96 -9.82
C GLU A 10 -24.57 14.12 -10.82
N LEU A 11 -24.71 15.37 -10.32
CA LEU A 11 -24.77 16.59 -11.14
C LEU A 11 -23.41 17.02 -11.72
N GLN A 12 -22.30 16.61 -11.10
CA GLN A 12 -20.95 16.99 -11.54
C GLN A 12 -20.42 16.07 -12.64
N GLU A 13 -20.70 14.77 -12.54
CA GLU A 13 -20.45 13.79 -13.61
C GLU A 13 -21.24 14.15 -14.88
N THR A 14 -22.47 14.67 -14.70
CA THR A 14 -23.24 15.19 -15.83
C THR A 14 -22.57 16.39 -16.48
N ARG A 15 -21.98 17.34 -15.73
CA ARG A 15 -21.44 18.59 -16.30
C ARG A 15 -20.20 18.37 -17.16
N ALA A 16 -19.24 17.55 -16.71
CA ALA A 16 -18.04 17.25 -17.48
C ALA A 16 -18.35 16.40 -18.72
N MET A 17 -19.28 15.44 -18.59
CA MET A 17 -19.78 14.70 -19.74
C MET A 17 -20.56 15.62 -20.69
N THR A 18 -21.31 16.61 -20.19
CA THR A 18 -22.03 17.60 -21.01
C THR A 18 -21.08 18.42 -21.89
N ASP A 19 -19.92 18.85 -21.38
CA ASP A 19 -18.97 19.67 -22.17
C ASP A 19 -18.27 18.86 -23.27
N CYS A 20 -18.03 17.57 -23.03
CA CYS A 20 -17.51 16.66 -24.06
C CYS A 20 -18.61 16.27 -25.08
N LEU A 21 -19.82 15.96 -24.60
CA LEU A 21 -20.99 15.67 -25.43
C LEU A 21 -21.40 16.88 -26.29
N ALA A 22 -21.19 18.11 -25.81
CA ALA A 22 -21.44 19.32 -26.58
C ALA A 22 -20.55 19.44 -27.83
N ASN A 23 -19.42 18.73 -27.86
CA ASN A 23 -18.51 18.67 -29.00
C ASN A 23 -18.79 17.46 -29.92
N LEU A 24 -19.77 16.61 -29.58
CA LEU A 24 -20.19 15.50 -30.42
C LEU A 24 -21.21 15.96 -31.49
N GLY A 25 -21.18 15.31 -32.65
CA GLY A 25 -22.24 15.48 -33.66
C GLY A 25 -23.59 14.96 -33.15
N PRO A 26 -24.72 15.40 -33.73
CA PRO A 26 -26.07 15.06 -33.26
C PRO A 26 -26.39 13.55 -33.25
N ASP A 27 -25.65 12.76 -34.02
CA ASP A 27 -25.83 11.30 -34.12
C ASP A 27 -24.80 10.48 -33.31
N ALA A 28 -23.86 11.15 -32.66
CA ALA A 28 -22.82 10.49 -31.87
C ALA A 28 -23.35 10.13 -30.47
N LYS A 29 -23.15 8.87 -30.08
CA LYS A 29 -23.58 8.35 -28.78
C LYS A 29 -22.39 8.21 -27.84
N PRO A 30 -22.49 8.65 -26.56
CA PRO A 30 -21.49 8.29 -25.57
C PRO A 30 -21.46 6.77 -25.40
N CYS A 31 -20.27 6.23 -25.15
CA CYS A 31 -20.18 4.87 -24.65
C CYS A 31 -20.72 4.81 -23.21
N ASP A 32 -21.03 3.60 -22.76
CA ASP A 32 -21.21 3.37 -21.34
C ASP A 32 -19.94 3.73 -20.56
N PRO A 33 -20.04 4.33 -19.36
CA PRO A 33 -18.88 4.72 -18.57
C PRO A 33 -17.89 3.56 -18.34
N SER A 34 -18.38 2.35 -18.08
CA SER A 34 -17.52 1.16 -17.90
C SER A 34 -16.68 0.84 -19.13
N ALA A 35 -17.25 1.05 -20.33
CA ALA A 35 -16.52 0.92 -21.59
C ALA A 35 -15.33 1.86 -21.67
N CYS A 36 -15.52 3.10 -21.21
CA CYS A 36 -14.50 4.14 -21.24
C CYS A 36 -13.40 3.91 -20.21
N TYR A 37 -13.73 3.29 -19.08
CA TYR A 37 -12.75 2.90 -18.05
C TYR A 37 -11.86 1.73 -18.47
N ASP A 38 -12.36 0.81 -19.31
CA ASP A 38 -11.61 -0.34 -19.82
C ASP A 38 -10.79 -0.05 -21.10
N MET A 39 -10.90 1.16 -21.67
CA MET A 39 -10.16 1.57 -22.88
C MET A 39 -8.67 1.91 -22.74
N PRO A 40 -8.11 2.23 -21.55
CA PRO A 40 -6.69 2.53 -21.41
C PRO A 40 -5.75 1.46 -21.98
N ASP A 41 -6.23 0.21 -22.09
CA ASP A 41 -5.50 -0.93 -22.67
C ASP A 41 -5.27 -0.86 -24.19
N ARG A 42 -5.89 0.08 -24.90
CA ARG A 42 -5.76 0.19 -26.37
C ARG A 42 -4.81 1.33 -26.71
N THR A 43 -3.52 0.99 -26.77
CA THR A 43 -2.35 1.89 -26.90
C THR A 43 -2.50 3.07 -27.86
N ILE A 44 -3.24 2.95 -28.96
CA ILE A 44 -3.39 4.06 -29.94
C ILE A 44 -4.33 5.17 -29.45
N PHE A 45 -5.35 4.87 -28.66
CA PHE A 45 -6.32 5.86 -28.18
C PHE A 45 -5.80 6.62 -26.96
N HIS A 46 -5.03 5.92 -26.12
CA HIS A 46 -4.29 6.49 -25.00
C HIS A 46 -3.23 7.50 -25.48
N ALA A 47 -2.48 7.09 -26.51
CA ALA A 47 -1.57 7.93 -27.28
C ALA A 47 -2.26 9.23 -27.74
N LEU A 48 -3.42 9.12 -28.40
CA LEU A 48 -4.20 10.27 -28.86
C LEU A 48 -4.69 11.20 -27.74
N CYS A 49 -5.10 10.68 -26.58
CA CYS A 49 -5.49 11.53 -25.43
C CYS A 49 -4.30 12.26 -24.80
N ASN A 50 -3.12 11.63 -24.78
CA ASN A 50 -1.91 12.22 -24.18
C ASN A 50 -1.02 12.95 -25.20
N CYS A 51 -1.47 13.09 -26.46
CA CYS A 51 -0.67 13.62 -27.56
C CYS A 51 0.67 12.91 -27.79
N LEU A 52 0.73 11.62 -27.49
CA LEU A 52 1.88 10.75 -27.76
C LEU A 52 1.52 9.79 -28.91
N ASP A 53 2.47 9.34 -29.71
CA ASP A 53 2.25 8.28 -30.68
C ASP A 53 2.38 6.89 -30.02
N TRP A 54 2.23 5.82 -30.79
CA TRP A 54 2.34 4.46 -30.25
C TRP A 54 3.76 4.10 -29.80
N GLN A 55 4.76 4.93 -30.13
CA GLN A 55 6.14 4.84 -29.66
C GLN A 55 6.41 5.75 -28.45
N GLY A 56 5.40 6.48 -27.96
CA GLY A 56 5.54 7.42 -26.85
C GLY A 56 6.16 8.77 -27.24
N LEU A 57 6.30 9.08 -28.52
CA LEU A 57 6.81 10.36 -29.00
C LEU A 57 5.68 11.39 -29.12
N PRO A 58 5.92 12.68 -28.86
CA PRO A 58 4.90 13.72 -29.07
C PRO A 58 4.40 13.72 -30.52
N ILE A 59 3.08 13.71 -30.71
CA ILE A 59 2.46 13.87 -32.04
C ILE A 59 2.57 15.34 -32.44
N PRO A 60 3.24 15.70 -33.56
CA PRO A 60 3.32 17.08 -34.03
C PRO A 60 1.93 17.68 -34.26
N ASP A 61 1.73 18.94 -33.84
CA ASP A 61 0.46 19.67 -33.92
C ASP A 61 -0.71 19.03 -33.13
N CYS A 62 -0.42 18.06 -32.26
CA CYS A 62 -1.36 17.64 -31.23
C CYS A 62 -1.36 18.70 -30.13
N ASN A 63 -2.20 19.70 -30.31
CA ASN A 63 -2.61 20.58 -29.23
C ASN A 63 -3.51 19.74 -28.33
N PRO A 64 -3.24 19.55 -27.01
CA PRO A 64 -4.08 18.72 -26.17
C PRO A 64 -5.49 19.29 -26.27
N ARG A 65 -6.35 18.58 -27.01
CA ARG A 65 -7.77 18.82 -26.91
C ARG A 65 -8.00 18.51 -25.45
N THR A 66 -8.49 19.50 -24.72
CA THR A 66 -8.83 19.42 -23.30
C THR A 66 -9.37 18.03 -22.94
N ASN A 67 -9.32 17.64 -21.67
CA ASN A 67 -9.91 16.40 -21.13
C ASN A 67 -11.32 16.04 -21.69
N ASN A 68 -12.00 17.00 -22.32
CA ASN A 68 -13.26 16.91 -23.05
C ASN A 68 -13.17 16.51 -24.55
N PHE A 69 -12.04 16.00 -25.06
CA PHE A 69 -11.96 15.52 -26.45
C PHE A 69 -12.69 14.19 -26.63
N PRO A 70 -13.69 14.11 -27.54
CA PRO A 70 -14.33 12.84 -27.84
C PRO A 70 -13.44 11.98 -28.73
N ILE A 71 -13.12 10.78 -28.26
CA ILE A 71 -12.49 9.73 -29.01
C ILE A 71 -13.54 8.71 -29.43
N GLN A 72 -13.63 8.47 -30.74
CA GLN A 72 -14.46 7.41 -31.28
C GLN A 72 -13.88 6.05 -30.90
N THR A 73 -14.76 5.19 -30.42
CA THR A 73 -14.49 3.81 -30.11
C THR A 73 -15.75 2.98 -30.38
N PHE A 74 -15.84 1.77 -29.85
CA PHE A 74 -16.88 0.82 -30.21
C PHE A 74 -17.30 -0.07 -29.04
N GLY A 75 -18.60 -0.30 -28.92
CA GLY A 75 -19.18 -1.39 -28.12
C GLY A 75 -19.56 -2.56 -29.01
N CYS A 76 -19.52 -3.79 -28.48
CA CYS A 76 -20.04 -4.97 -29.15
C CYS A 76 -21.47 -5.24 -28.69
N LYS A 77 -22.46 -5.03 -29.55
CA LYS A 77 -23.87 -5.10 -29.19
C LYS A 77 -24.55 -6.29 -29.83
N ASN A 78 -25.31 -7.04 -29.05
CA ASN A 78 -26.20 -8.06 -29.55
C ASN A 78 -27.49 -7.39 -30.06
N GLU A 79 -27.75 -7.43 -31.36
CA GLU A 79 -28.91 -6.78 -31.96
C GLU A 79 -30.24 -7.43 -31.59
N THR A 80 -30.22 -8.69 -31.11
CA THR A 80 -31.43 -9.40 -30.68
C THR A 80 -31.79 -9.09 -29.23
N THR A 81 -30.80 -9.07 -28.32
CA THR A 81 -31.03 -8.90 -26.88
C THR A 81 -30.82 -7.48 -26.39
N GLY A 82 -30.11 -6.65 -27.15
CA GLY A 82 -29.64 -5.33 -26.72
C GLY A 82 -28.45 -5.36 -25.76
N GLU A 83 -27.92 -6.54 -25.41
CA GLU A 83 -26.75 -6.70 -24.55
C GLU A 83 -25.52 -6.05 -25.18
N VAL A 84 -24.73 -5.30 -24.41
CA VAL A 84 -23.49 -4.67 -24.86
C VAL A 84 -22.31 -5.28 -24.10
N ARG A 85 -21.23 -5.61 -24.83
CA ARG A 85 -19.96 -6.11 -24.32
C ARG A 85 -18.82 -5.20 -24.78
N TYR A 86 -17.89 -4.91 -23.88
CA TYR A 86 -16.75 -4.02 -24.16
C TYR A 86 -15.49 -4.81 -24.56
N ILE A 87 -15.61 -5.58 -25.64
CA ILE A 87 -14.52 -6.37 -26.23
C ILE A 87 -13.93 -5.66 -27.46
N SER A 88 -12.81 -6.13 -28.00
CA SER A 88 -12.23 -5.53 -29.21
C SER A 88 -13.15 -5.72 -30.43
N ALA A 89 -13.07 -4.83 -31.43
CA ALA A 89 -13.86 -4.98 -32.66
C ALA A 89 -13.61 -6.34 -33.31
N GLN A 90 -12.35 -6.82 -33.32
CA GLN A 90 -12.00 -8.16 -33.78
C GLN A 90 -12.63 -9.28 -32.94
N GLN A 91 -12.69 -9.15 -31.61
CA GLN A 91 -13.38 -10.13 -30.76
C GLN A 91 -14.89 -10.09 -31.01
N CYS A 92 -15.47 -8.91 -31.23
CA CYS A 92 -16.88 -8.76 -31.58
C CYS A 92 -17.22 -9.46 -32.90
N TYR A 93 -16.42 -9.24 -33.94
CA TYR A 93 -16.59 -9.92 -35.23
C TYR A 93 -16.49 -11.45 -35.13
N ARG A 94 -15.81 -11.99 -34.10
CA ARG A 94 -15.75 -13.45 -33.86
C ARG A 94 -16.99 -14.01 -33.18
N LEU A 95 -17.82 -13.17 -32.55
CA LEU A 95 -19.08 -13.61 -31.95
C LEU A 95 -20.17 -13.88 -33.00
N ASP A 96 -19.98 -13.38 -34.23
CA ASP A 96 -20.90 -13.49 -35.37
C ASP A 96 -22.32 -12.94 -35.05
N ASN A 97 -23.25 -13.04 -35.99
CA ASN A 97 -24.65 -12.65 -35.81
C ASN A 97 -25.24 -13.31 -34.54
N PRO A 98 -25.87 -12.55 -33.61
CA PRO A 98 -26.38 -11.18 -33.76
C PRO A 98 -25.49 -10.06 -33.21
N TRP A 99 -24.19 -10.27 -33.06
CA TRP A 99 -23.28 -9.26 -32.53
C TRP A 99 -22.76 -8.31 -33.60
N THR A 100 -22.95 -7.01 -33.39
CA THR A 100 -22.45 -5.94 -34.26
C THR A 100 -21.63 -4.92 -33.47
N VAL A 101 -20.72 -4.27 -34.18
CA VAL A 101 -19.86 -3.22 -33.64
C VAL A 101 -20.61 -1.89 -33.77
N GLU A 102 -21.02 -1.28 -32.64
CA GLU A 102 -21.67 0.03 -32.61
C GLU A 102 -20.64 1.10 -32.23
N PRO A 103 -20.41 2.13 -33.06
CA PRO A 103 -19.52 3.21 -32.68
C PRO A 103 -20.12 4.00 -31.52
N CYS A 104 -19.29 4.30 -30.54
CA CYS A 104 -19.63 5.18 -29.44
C CYS A 104 -18.42 6.07 -29.14
N TYR A 105 -18.59 7.10 -28.32
CA TYR A 105 -17.52 8.04 -28.02
C TYR A 105 -17.20 8.02 -26.54
N CYS A 106 -15.92 7.90 -26.23
CA CYS A 106 -15.40 8.14 -24.90
C CYS A 106 -14.74 9.51 -24.88
N CYS A 107 -14.94 10.25 -23.82
CA CYS A 107 -14.12 11.42 -23.57
C CYS A 107 -12.75 10.93 -23.12
N CYS A 108 -11.68 11.68 -23.44
CA CYS A 108 -10.38 11.46 -22.81
C CYS A 108 -10.41 11.52 -21.28
N ARG A 109 -11.57 11.88 -20.70
CA ARG A 109 -11.94 11.84 -19.28
C ARG A 109 -11.96 10.50 -18.54
N GLY A 110 -11.70 9.36 -19.21
CA GLY A 110 -11.99 8.03 -18.66
C GLY A 110 -11.19 7.65 -17.40
N GLY A 111 -11.72 7.96 -16.21
CA GLY A 111 -11.36 7.34 -14.93
C GLY A 111 -10.40 8.15 -14.06
N TYR A 112 -10.70 9.42 -13.81
CA TYR A 112 -9.77 10.33 -13.13
C TYR A 112 -9.73 10.21 -11.62
N ALA A 113 -8.57 10.59 -11.06
CA ALA A 113 -8.40 10.95 -9.66
C ALA A 113 -9.44 12.03 -9.26
N LEU A 114 -10.40 11.63 -8.43
CA LEU A 114 -11.54 12.46 -7.98
C LEU A 114 -11.21 13.34 -6.77
N THR A 115 -9.92 13.44 -6.41
CA THR A 115 -9.48 14.33 -5.35
C THR A 115 -9.60 15.77 -5.85
N ALA A 116 -10.38 16.58 -5.16
CA ALA A 116 -10.45 18.01 -5.43
C ALA A 116 -9.26 18.73 -4.78
N VAL A 117 -8.70 19.69 -5.51
CA VAL A 117 -7.73 20.66 -5.00
C VAL A 117 -8.32 22.06 -5.07
N SER A 118 -8.02 22.92 -4.10
CA SER A 118 -8.42 24.33 -4.14
C SER A 118 -7.69 25.11 -5.25
N ALA A 119 -8.42 26.01 -5.90
CA ALA A 119 -7.99 26.87 -6.99
C ALA A 119 -8.60 28.29 -6.82
N PRO A 120 -8.09 29.35 -7.48
CA PRO A 120 -8.59 30.71 -7.29
C PRO A 120 -10.11 30.89 -7.52
N GLY A 121 -10.71 30.06 -8.38
CA GLY A 121 -12.13 30.08 -8.72
C GLY A 121 -13.00 29.07 -7.94
N GLY A 122 -12.45 28.36 -6.95
CA GLY A 122 -13.17 27.30 -6.23
C GLY A 122 -12.30 26.06 -6.06
N SER A 123 -12.79 24.91 -6.49
CA SER A 123 -12.00 23.66 -6.49
C SER A 123 -12.02 23.03 -7.88
N VAL A 124 -10.92 22.40 -8.25
CA VAL A 124 -10.76 21.62 -9.49
C VAL A 124 -10.36 20.20 -9.13
N GLN A 125 -10.64 19.24 -10.02
CA GLN A 125 -10.19 17.87 -9.81
C GLN A 125 -8.72 17.75 -10.17
N VAL A 126 -7.94 17.00 -9.39
CA VAL A 126 -6.50 16.81 -9.70
C VAL A 126 -6.30 16.12 -11.05
N GLY A 127 -7.24 15.26 -11.48
CA GLY A 127 -7.30 14.69 -12.83
C GLY A 127 -7.42 15.71 -13.97
N ASP A 128 -7.83 16.94 -13.65
CA ASP A 128 -8.03 18.01 -14.62
C ASP A 128 -6.88 19.01 -14.69
N LEU A 129 -5.85 18.84 -13.87
CA LEU A 129 -4.72 19.76 -13.85
C LEU A 129 -3.77 19.51 -15.03
N ALA A 130 -3.39 20.59 -15.69
CA ALA A 130 -2.28 20.66 -16.62
C ALA A 130 -1.20 21.61 -16.11
N VAL A 131 0.02 21.48 -16.65
CA VAL A 131 1.09 22.45 -16.42
C VAL A 131 0.63 23.84 -16.86
N GLY A 132 0.77 24.82 -15.98
CA GLY A 132 0.32 26.20 -16.17
C GLY A 132 -1.02 26.53 -15.52
N ASP A 133 -1.82 25.55 -15.13
CA ASP A 133 -3.06 25.78 -14.38
C ASP A 133 -2.77 26.36 -12.99
N GLN A 134 -3.75 27.06 -12.40
CA GLN A 134 -3.60 27.67 -11.09
C GLN A 134 -4.29 26.85 -10.00
N VAL A 135 -3.54 26.57 -8.94
CA VAL A 135 -4.03 25.98 -7.69
C VAL A 135 -3.71 26.92 -6.53
N MET A 136 -4.33 26.70 -5.37
CA MET A 136 -4.00 27.43 -4.14
C MET A 136 -2.94 26.65 -3.36
N THR A 137 -1.86 27.34 -2.99
CA THR A 137 -0.82 26.80 -2.11
C THR A 137 -0.69 27.63 -0.84
N ALA A 138 -0.43 26.97 0.29
CA ALA A 138 -0.23 27.67 1.56
C ALA A 138 1.21 28.12 1.75
N HIS A 139 1.35 29.21 2.51
CA HIS A 139 2.59 29.77 3.02
C HIS A 139 2.50 29.94 4.54
N GLY A 140 3.64 29.90 5.23
CA GLY A 140 3.72 30.08 6.67
C GLY A 140 3.63 28.77 7.46
N SER A 141 3.25 28.87 8.74
CA SER A 141 3.08 27.72 9.63
C SER A 141 1.60 27.33 9.76
N VAL A 142 1.35 26.20 10.43
CA VAL A 142 0.00 25.68 10.72
C VAL A 142 -0.95 26.73 11.33
N ASP A 143 -0.43 27.66 12.14
CA ASP A 143 -1.22 28.71 12.80
C ASP A 143 -1.48 29.94 11.90
N THR A 144 -0.74 30.08 10.80
CA THR A 144 -0.72 31.28 9.96
C THR A 144 -0.77 30.95 8.47
N LEU A 145 -1.46 29.88 8.08
CA LEU A 145 -1.55 29.45 6.67
C LEU A 145 -2.15 30.56 5.80
N ASP A 146 -1.33 31.09 4.89
CA ASP A 146 -1.69 32.12 3.92
C ASP A 146 -1.75 31.51 2.51
N TRP A 147 -2.96 31.40 1.96
CA TRP A 147 -3.21 30.71 0.70
C TRP A 147 -3.07 31.64 -0.51
N LYS A 148 -2.18 31.29 -1.44
CA LYS A 148 -1.89 32.07 -2.65
C LYS A 148 -2.03 31.23 -3.90
N PRO A 149 -2.46 31.82 -5.03
CA PRO A 149 -2.40 31.15 -6.32
C PRO A 149 -0.96 30.82 -6.70
N ALA A 150 -0.73 29.60 -7.16
CA ALA A 150 0.52 29.15 -7.75
C ALA A 150 0.23 28.37 -9.04
N ASN A 151 1.14 28.47 -10.01
CA ASN A 151 1.02 27.73 -11.26
C ASN A 151 1.53 26.30 -11.05
N VAL A 152 0.80 25.31 -11.56
CA VAL A 152 1.27 23.93 -11.64
C VAL A 152 2.49 23.89 -12.57
N ALA A 153 3.65 23.55 -12.03
CA ALA A 153 4.91 23.46 -12.76
C ALA A 153 5.16 22.04 -13.30
N PHE A 154 4.61 21.03 -12.63
CA PHE A 154 4.69 19.63 -13.00
C PHE A 154 3.33 18.96 -12.81
N ALA A 155 2.91 18.15 -13.77
CA ALA A 155 1.77 17.25 -13.65
C ALA A 155 2.06 15.97 -14.45
N ALA A 156 1.90 14.82 -13.82
CA ALA A 156 2.03 13.50 -14.44
C ALA A 156 0.86 12.62 -14.02
N VAL A 157 0.25 11.98 -15.01
CA VAL A 157 -0.89 11.08 -14.81
C VAL A 157 -0.41 9.64 -14.97
N THR A 158 -0.58 8.83 -13.94
CA THR A 158 -0.50 7.37 -14.07
C THR A 158 -1.89 6.90 -14.50
N PRO A 159 -2.01 6.17 -15.62
CA PRO A 159 -3.30 5.73 -16.10
C PRO A 159 -3.95 4.73 -15.15
N PRO A 160 -5.28 4.51 -15.27
CA PRO A 160 -5.99 3.49 -14.52
C PRO A 160 -5.28 2.14 -14.71
N ALA A 161 -5.07 1.39 -13.62
CA ALA A 161 -4.51 0.06 -13.74
C ALA A 161 -5.51 -0.84 -14.49
N SER A 162 -5.07 -1.47 -15.57
CA SER A 162 -5.90 -2.45 -16.22
C SER A 162 -5.98 -3.73 -15.42
N THR A 163 -7.17 -4.31 -15.39
CA THR A 163 -7.49 -5.57 -14.70
C THR A 163 -6.71 -6.78 -15.26
N HIS A 164 -5.93 -6.60 -16.34
CA HIS A 164 -5.32 -7.70 -17.08
C HIS A 164 -3.78 -7.74 -17.08
N GLN A 165 -3.05 -6.69 -16.69
CA GLN A 165 -1.57 -6.72 -16.80
C GLN A 165 -0.77 -6.13 -15.62
N GLY A 166 -1.40 -5.65 -14.56
CA GLY A 166 -0.71 -5.18 -13.35
C GLY A 166 -1.56 -5.29 -12.10
N MET A 167 -0.93 -5.46 -10.93
CA MET A 167 -1.64 -5.20 -9.68
C MET A 167 -2.01 -3.71 -9.64
N PRO A 168 -3.27 -3.33 -9.38
CA PRO A 168 -3.62 -1.93 -9.24
C PRO A 168 -2.74 -1.25 -8.17
N PRO A 169 -2.42 0.04 -8.32
CA PRO A 169 -1.57 0.73 -7.36
C PRO A 169 -2.20 0.64 -5.97
N LEU A 170 -1.37 0.35 -4.98
CA LEU A 170 -1.80 0.35 -3.59
C LEU A 170 -1.83 1.80 -3.09
N MET A 171 -3.00 2.22 -2.65
CA MET A 171 -3.32 3.56 -2.20
C MET A 171 -3.81 3.52 -0.75
N VAL A 172 -3.82 4.68 -0.11
CA VAL A 172 -4.40 4.88 1.21
C VAL A 172 -5.68 5.70 1.07
N HIS A 173 -6.79 5.16 1.59
CA HIS A 173 -8.02 5.88 1.82
C HIS A 173 -8.06 6.35 3.28
N ALA A 174 -7.99 7.67 3.47
CA ALA A 174 -8.15 8.30 4.77
C ALA A 174 -9.52 8.98 4.85
N SER A 175 -10.27 8.72 5.93
CA SER A 175 -11.55 9.38 6.22
C SER A 175 -11.42 10.27 7.45
N PHE A 176 -11.90 11.50 7.36
CA PHE A 176 -11.68 12.53 8.38
C PHE A 176 -12.79 13.59 8.37
N GLY A 177 -12.80 14.45 9.40
CA GLY A 177 -13.72 15.58 9.51
C GLY A 177 -15.19 15.18 9.43
N ASP A 178 -16.03 16.02 8.84
CA ASP A 178 -17.47 15.76 8.72
C ASP A 178 -17.83 15.03 7.42
N GLY A 179 -17.24 13.85 7.22
CA GLY A 179 -17.50 12.98 6.06
C GLY A 179 -16.61 13.28 4.85
N GLN A 180 -15.44 13.88 5.08
CA GLN A 180 -14.42 14.05 4.05
C GLN A 180 -13.58 12.78 3.94
N SER A 181 -13.00 12.58 2.76
CA SER A 181 -11.99 11.56 2.55
C SER A 181 -10.99 11.95 1.48
N LEU A 182 -9.84 11.28 1.54
CA LEU A 182 -8.75 11.42 0.59
C LEU A 182 -8.28 10.03 0.21
N ILE A 183 -8.16 9.78 -1.10
CA ILE A 183 -7.35 8.69 -1.62
C ILE A 183 -6.02 9.30 -2.03
N ALA A 184 -4.95 8.79 -1.43
CA ALA A 184 -3.63 9.33 -1.56
C ALA A 184 -2.61 8.23 -1.78
N HIS A 185 -1.51 8.60 -2.44
CA HIS A 185 -0.37 7.70 -2.48
C HIS A 185 0.13 7.50 -1.04
N PRO A 186 0.65 6.33 -0.70
CA PRO A 186 1.10 6.01 0.66
C PRO A 186 2.14 6.95 1.26
N ASP A 187 3.02 7.50 0.43
CA ASP A 187 4.01 8.50 0.83
C ASP A 187 3.48 9.94 0.82
N GLN A 188 2.21 10.15 0.46
CA GLN A 188 1.57 11.45 0.51
C GLN A 188 1.70 12.01 1.91
N LEU A 189 2.37 13.15 1.99
CA LEU A 189 2.56 13.86 3.24
C LEU A 189 1.29 14.65 3.56
N LEU A 190 0.81 14.50 4.79
CA LEU A 190 -0.34 15.19 5.35
C LEU A 190 0.10 15.96 6.59
N MET A 191 -0.39 17.19 6.73
CA MET A 191 -0.01 18.06 7.84
C MET A 191 -0.79 17.70 9.11
N LEU A 192 -0.05 17.58 10.22
CA LEU A 192 -0.57 17.43 11.57
C LEU A 192 -0.68 18.80 12.26
N PRO A 193 -1.49 18.93 13.33
CA PRO A 193 -1.59 20.17 14.11
C PRO A 193 -0.26 20.66 14.72
N SER A 194 0.76 19.80 14.82
CA SER A 194 2.12 20.20 15.22
C SER A 194 2.87 20.99 14.15
N GLY A 195 2.33 21.09 12.93
CA GLY A 195 3.02 21.61 11.75
C GLY A 195 3.93 20.59 11.06
N GLN A 196 4.06 19.39 11.63
CA GLN A 196 4.80 18.29 11.02
C GLN A 196 4.00 17.62 9.91
N LEU A 197 4.71 17.03 8.97
CA LEU A 197 4.20 16.22 7.89
C LEU A 197 4.36 14.74 8.22
N LYS A 198 3.29 13.98 8.05
CA LYS A 198 3.25 12.53 8.24
C LYS A 198 2.74 11.85 6.98
N ARG A 199 3.32 10.71 6.62
CA ARG A 199 2.86 9.94 5.46
C ARG A 199 1.48 9.35 5.69
N ALA A 200 0.69 9.26 4.63
CA ALA A 200 -0.65 8.70 4.66
C ALA A 200 -0.69 7.27 5.22
N ASP A 201 0.28 6.42 4.88
CA ASP A 201 0.35 5.04 5.35
C ASP A 201 0.84 4.86 6.80
N GLN A 202 1.26 5.94 7.44
CA GLN A 202 1.71 5.96 8.83
C GLN A 202 0.67 6.61 9.76
N LEU A 203 -0.42 7.12 9.21
CA LEU A 203 -1.49 7.72 10.00
C LEU A 203 -2.15 6.69 10.93
N VAL A 204 -2.45 7.13 12.15
CA VAL A 204 -3.04 6.33 13.22
C VAL A 204 -4.38 6.96 13.64
N PRO A 205 -5.53 6.41 13.21
CA PRO A 205 -6.86 6.87 13.62
C PRO A 205 -7.02 6.94 15.14
N GLY A 206 -7.72 7.97 15.62
CA GLY A 206 -7.92 8.22 17.06
C GLY A 206 -6.69 8.74 17.82
N THR A 207 -5.51 8.73 17.22
CA THR A 207 -4.28 9.35 17.76
C THR A 207 -3.91 10.59 16.97
N ASP A 208 -3.78 10.45 15.65
CA ASP A 208 -3.45 11.54 14.75
C ASP A 208 -4.69 12.38 14.42
N GLN A 209 -4.44 13.66 14.16
CA GLN A 209 -5.40 14.59 13.56
C GLN A 209 -4.73 15.22 12.34
N LEU A 210 -5.52 15.51 11.31
CA LEU A 210 -5.05 16.27 10.16
C LEU A 210 -5.31 17.76 10.38
N VAL A 211 -4.96 18.60 9.41
CA VAL A 211 -5.19 20.04 9.44
C VAL A 211 -6.05 20.45 8.25
N ASP A 212 -7.06 21.29 8.50
CA ASP A 212 -7.86 21.92 7.44
C ASP A 212 -7.17 23.17 6.87
N PRO A 213 -7.66 23.75 5.76
CA PRO A 213 -7.05 24.95 5.17
C PRO A 213 -7.04 26.18 6.09
N LYS A 214 -7.75 26.18 7.22
CA LYS A 214 -7.77 27.26 8.21
C LYS A 214 -6.83 26.98 9.39
N GLY A 215 -5.98 25.95 9.30
CA GLY A 215 -5.09 25.55 10.38
C GLY A 215 -5.80 24.80 11.51
N GLN A 216 -7.07 24.42 11.34
CA GLN A 216 -7.85 23.77 12.40
C GLN A 216 -7.67 22.25 12.36
N PRO A 217 -7.61 21.57 13.52
CA PRO A 217 -7.51 20.12 13.56
C PRO A 217 -8.75 19.43 12.94
N LEU A 218 -8.49 18.40 12.14
CA LEU A 218 -9.47 17.48 11.57
C LEU A 218 -9.32 16.10 12.22
N LEU A 219 -10.38 15.61 12.83
CA LEU A 219 -10.38 14.27 13.42
C LEU A 219 -10.24 13.23 12.31
N LEU A 220 -9.24 12.35 12.44
CA LEU A 220 -9.03 11.20 11.57
C LEU A 220 -9.88 10.02 12.07
N HIS A 221 -10.87 9.60 11.29
CA HIS A 221 -11.81 8.54 11.65
C HIS A 221 -11.31 7.15 11.27
N GLY A 222 -10.61 7.05 10.14
CA GLY A 222 -10.15 5.77 9.62
C GLY A 222 -9.11 5.92 8.52
N VAL A 223 -8.25 4.92 8.41
CA VAL A 223 -7.21 4.80 7.39
C VAL A 223 -7.24 3.36 6.89
N GLU A 224 -7.36 3.19 5.59
CA GLU A 224 -7.48 1.90 4.93
C GLU A 224 -6.50 1.84 3.75
N ALA A 225 -5.77 0.74 3.60
CA ALA A 225 -4.97 0.49 2.41
C ALA A 225 -5.79 -0.34 1.41
N GLY A 226 -5.71 0.00 0.13
CA GLY A 226 -6.52 -0.64 -0.90
C GLY A 226 -6.01 -0.37 -2.31
N HIS A 227 -6.47 -1.17 -3.24
CA HIS A 227 -6.21 -1.02 -4.66
C HIS A 227 -7.09 0.09 -5.23
N TYR A 228 -6.48 1.04 -5.95
CA TYR A 228 -7.24 2.07 -6.66
C TYR A 228 -7.23 1.78 -8.16
N LEU A 229 -8.42 1.66 -8.72
CA LEU A 229 -8.65 1.28 -10.12
C LEU A 229 -8.64 2.47 -11.08
N HIS A 230 -8.59 3.70 -10.56
CA HIS A 230 -8.60 4.91 -11.37
C HIS A 230 -7.19 5.49 -11.54
N SER A 231 -7.10 6.53 -12.36
CA SER A 231 -5.85 7.25 -12.64
C SER A 231 -5.30 7.89 -11.37
N LEU A 232 -3.98 7.98 -11.27
CA LEU A 232 -3.29 8.75 -10.25
C LEU A 232 -2.72 10.01 -10.87
N VAL A 233 -2.71 11.11 -10.13
CA VAL A 233 -2.04 12.34 -10.58
C VAL A 233 -1.02 12.76 -9.54
N HIS A 234 0.21 12.92 -10.00
CA HIS A 234 1.27 13.60 -9.26
C HIS A 234 1.41 15.00 -9.84
N PHE A 235 1.34 16.03 -9.00
CA PHE A 235 1.57 17.39 -9.45
C PHE A 235 2.32 18.21 -8.39
N ALA A 236 3.02 19.23 -8.86
CA ALA A 236 3.74 20.18 -8.03
C ALA A 236 3.65 21.58 -8.63
N THR A 237 3.73 22.58 -7.75
CA THR A 237 3.76 24.01 -8.10
C THR A 237 5.18 24.54 -8.25
N ASP A 238 6.17 23.70 -7.96
CA ASP A 238 7.58 23.91 -8.29
C ASP A 238 8.10 22.75 -9.16
N ALA A 239 9.05 23.05 -10.04
CA ALA A 239 9.82 22.08 -10.81
C ALA A 239 11.23 21.86 -10.22
N SER A 240 11.55 22.50 -9.10
CA SER A 240 12.80 22.34 -8.36
C SER A 240 13.01 20.87 -8.00
N GLY A 241 14.17 20.32 -8.38
CA GLY A 241 14.54 18.98 -7.95
C GLY A 241 14.99 18.96 -6.48
N PRO A 242 15.26 17.78 -5.92
CA PRO A 242 15.80 17.63 -4.56
C PRO A 242 17.08 18.44 -4.28
N ALA A 243 17.88 18.71 -5.31
CA ALA A 243 19.11 19.50 -5.20
C ALA A 243 18.86 21.01 -5.00
N ASP A 244 17.70 21.51 -5.39
CA ASP A 244 17.34 22.93 -5.39
C ASP A 244 16.39 23.29 -4.22
N TRP A 245 16.08 22.31 -3.36
CA TRP A 245 15.21 22.48 -2.20
C TRP A 245 15.82 23.47 -1.19
N ASN A 246 15.02 24.48 -0.83
CA ASN A 246 15.45 25.57 0.05
C ASN A 246 15.11 25.34 1.54
N GLY A 247 14.47 24.21 1.88
CA GLY A 247 14.03 23.89 3.23
C GLY A 247 12.64 24.41 3.63
N SER A 248 11.93 25.14 2.76
CA SER A 248 10.70 25.86 3.08
C SER A 248 9.45 25.21 2.51
N LEU A 249 8.44 24.97 3.36
CA LEU A 249 7.13 24.45 2.92
C LEU A 249 6.29 25.44 2.10
N ASP A 250 6.66 26.72 2.11
CA ASP A 250 5.97 27.78 1.37
C ASP A 250 5.81 27.44 -0.11
N GLY A 251 4.56 27.42 -0.59
CA GLY A 251 4.25 27.11 -1.98
C GLY A 251 4.17 25.61 -2.29
N HIS A 252 4.38 24.73 -1.30
CA HIS A 252 4.35 23.26 -1.46
C HIS A 252 3.23 22.58 -0.67
N LEU A 253 2.41 23.35 0.04
CA LEU A 253 1.25 22.84 0.78
C LEU A 253 -0.02 23.08 -0.01
N LEU A 254 -0.81 22.04 -0.21
CA LEU A 254 -2.03 21.99 -1.00
C LEU A 254 -3.22 21.71 -0.11
N ASP A 255 -4.39 22.20 -0.50
CA ASP A 255 -5.67 21.80 0.08
C ASP A 255 -6.27 20.68 -0.79
N LEU A 256 -6.20 19.44 -0.31
CA LEU A 256 -6.72 18.24 -0.97
C LEU A 256 -7.96 17.73 -0.23
N ASN A 257 -9.14 17.89 -0.83
CA ASN A 257 -10.44 17.57 -0.22
C ASN A 257 -10.65 18.16 1.19
N GLY A 258 -10.06 19.33 1.47
CA GLY A 258 -10.16 20.00 2.76
C GLY A 258 -9.14 19.54 3.80
N ALA A 259 -8.11 18.78 3.43
CA ALA A 259 -6.96 18.49 4.27
C ALA A 259 -5.68 19.08 3.67
N VAL A 260 -4.82 19.64 4.51
CA VAL A 260 -3.53 20.19 4.10
C VAL A 260 -2.53 19.06 3.86
N ALA A 261 -2.00 19.02 2.64
CA ALA A 261 -1.10 17.98 2.16
C ALA A 261 0.10 18.58 1.43
N GLY A 262 1.23 17.86 1.40
CA GLY A 262 2.37 18.25 0.58
C GLY A 262 2.16 17.97 -0.91
N ASP A 263 2.77 18.78 -1.77
CA ASP A 263 2.83 18.50 -3.20
C ASP A 263 3.79 17.35 -3.55
N TYR A 264 3.95 17.07 -4.84
CA TYR A 264 4.82 15.98 -5.29
C TYR A 264 6.31 16.21 -4.99
N VAL A 265 6.79 17.45 -4.90
CA VAL A 265 8.19 17.72 -4.55
C VAL A 265 8.47 17.27 -3.12
N LEU A 266 7.57 17.53 -2.18
CA LEU A 266 7.73 17.08 -0.80
C LEU A 266 7.71 15.55 -0.68
N GLN A 267 6.91 14.85 -1.49
CA GLN A 267 6.91 13.38 -1.56
C GLN A 267 8.27 12.83 -2.00
N LEU A 268 8.93 13.49 -2.96
CA LEU A 268 10.27 13.10 -3.43
C LEU A 268 11.37 13.39 -2.39
N LEU A 269 11.21 14.44 -1.58
CA LEU A 269 12.18 14.86 -0.56
C LEU A 269 12.13 14.04 0.73
N ALA A 270 10.95 13.58 1.14
CA ALA A 270 10.78 12.80 2.36
C ALA A 270 11.72 11.57 2.45
N PRO A 271 11.83 10.69 1.43
CA PRO A 271 12.68 9.51 1.51
C PRO A 271 14.19 9.83 1.44
N THR A 272 14.60 11.02 0.98
CA THR A 272 16.01 11.41 0.91
C THR A 272 16.56 11.95 2.24
N GLY A 273 15.67 12.21 3.22
CA GLY A 273 16.04 12.84 4.48
C GLY A 273 16.38 14.32 4.35
N GLN A 274 16.06 14.95 3.21
CA GLN A 274 16.26 16.39 2.99
C GLN A 274 15.12 17.24 3.55
N LEU A 275 13.97 16.65 3.84
CA LEU A 275 12.95 17.30 4.65
C LEU A 275 13.50 17.44 6.08
N ASP A 276 13.53 18.66 6.60
CA ASP A 276 14.08 18.92 7.94
C ASP A 276 13.38 18.02 8.98
N ALA A 277 14.14 17.46 9.92
CA ALA A 277 13.62 16.55 10.93
C ALA A 277 12.51 17.18 11.79
N HIS A 278 12.48 18.51 11.94
CA HIS A 278 11.36 19.16 12.63
C HIS A 278 10.09 19.25 11.78
N LEU A 279 10.19 19.11 10.45
CA LEU A 279 9.06 19.08 9.52
C LEU A 279 8.55 17.66 9.27
N ALA A 280 9.34 16.63 9.54
CA ALA A 280 8.91 15.23 9.45
C ALA A 280 8.45 14.69 10.81
N ASP A 281 7.34 13.96 10.86
CA ASP A 281 6.96 13.24 12.07
C ASP A 281 7.93 12.09 12.36
N SER A 282 8.74 12.24 13.40
CA SER A 282 9.68 11.21 13.87
C SER A 282 9.01 9.94 14.41
N GLN A 283 7.71 9.97 14.74
CA GLN A 283 6.93 8.81 15.19
C GLN A 283 6.48 7.91 14.03
N ALA A 284 6.77 8.30 12.78
CA ALA A 284 6.53 7.58 11.53
C ALA A 284 6.92 6.08 11.51
N THR A 285 7.78 5.61 12.42
CA THR A 285 8.22 4.20 12.44
C THR A 285 7.18 3.19 12.93
N LYS A 286 6.05 3.62 13.51
CA LYS A 286 4.98 2.71 13.93
C LYS A 286 3.83 2.75 12.94
N THR A 287 3.90 1.94 11.89
CA THR A 287 2.74 1.63 11.05
C THR A 287 1.60 1.15 11.95
N ALA A 288 0.40 1.70 11.80
CA ALA A 288 -0.78 1.19 12.50
C ALA A 288 -0.87 -0.33 12.28
N PRO A 289 -0.99 -1.14 13.34
CA PRO A 289 -1.13 -2.58 13.16
C PRO A 289 -2.42 -2.88 12.38
N ALA A 290 -2.46 -3.98 11.62
CA ALA A 290 -3.53 -4.27 10.67
C ALA A 290 -4.91 -4.46 11.34
N ASP A 291 -4.92 -4.71 12.65
CA ASP A 291 -6.10 -4.70 13.53
C ASP A 291 -6.67 -3.29 13.79
N GLN A 292 -5.91 -2.22 13.53
CA GLN A 292 -6.43 -0.86 13.43
C GLN A 292 -6.85 -0.48 12.01
N GLN A 293 -6.32 -1.14 10.97
CA GLN A 293 -6.73 -0.97 9.57
C GLN A 293 -8.03 -1.72 9.26
N VAL A 294 -8.34 -2.79 10.00
CA VAL A 294 -9.61 -3.53 9.93
C VAL A 294 -10.29 -3.42 11.28
N ALA A 295 -11.29 -2.55 11.38
CA ALA A 295 -12.32 -2.46 12.43
C ALA A 295 -12.20 -1.36 13.50
N VAL A 296 -12.87 -0.24 13.22
CA VAL A 296 -13.79 0.42 14.19
C VAL A 296 -15.08 -0.42 14.40
N SER A 297 -15.07 -1.70 14.04
CA SER A 297 -16.22 -2.61 14.10
C SER A 297 -16.12 -3.67 15.23
N ALA A 298 -15.10 -3.64 16.10
CA ALA A 298 -15.14 -4.42 17.34
C ALA A 298 -16.01 -3.69 18.39
N PRO A 299 -16.91 -4.38 19.12
CA PRO A 299 -17.75 -3.76 20.13
C PRO A 299 -16.91 -3.46 21.37
N ALA A 300 -16.24 -2.31 21.39
CA ALA A 300 -15.75 -1.73 22.64
C ALA A 300 -16.94 -1.49 23.58
N PRO A 301 -16.77 -1.63 24.91
CA PRO A 301 -17.82 -1.29 25.87
C PRO A 301 -18.22 0.17 25.63
N ARG A 302 -19.50 0.36 25.29
CA ARG A 302 -20.10 1.63 24.87
C ARG A 302 -19.81 2.75 25.88
N LEU A 303 -18.76 3.52 25.62
CA LEU A 303 -18.78 4.96 25.88
C LEU A 303 -19.53 5.57 24.70
N THR A 304 -20.69 6.15 24.98
CA THR A 304 -21.60 6.79 24.02
C THR A 304 -20.98 8.07 23.45
N ALA A 305 -19.93 7.92 22.63
CA ALA A 305 -19.55 8.90 21.63
C ALA A 305 -19.88 8.27 20.28
N THR A 306 -20.96 8.72 19.67
CA THR A 306 -21.33 8.37 18.30
C THR A 306 -20.25 8.92 17.37
N VAL A 307 -19.18 8.16 17.13
CA VAL A 307 -18.24 8.52 16.06
C VAL A 307 -19.06 8.52 14.76
N PRO A 308 -19.08 9.62 13.99
CA PRO A 308 -19.77 9.66 12.70
C PRO A 308 -19.28 8.48 11.85
N VAL A 309 -20.20 7.80 11.18
CA VAL A 309 -19.87 6.68 10.28
C VAL A 309 -18.84 7.18 9.27
N ALA A 310 -17.68 6.51 9.20
CA ALA A 310 -16.65 6.79 8.22
C ALA A 310 -17.28 6.86 6.83
N ALA A 311 -16.88 7.86 6.03
CA ALA A 311 -17.34 7.94 4.65
C ALA A 311 -16.99 6.61 3.96
N PRO A 312 -17.93 5.98 3.23
CA PRO A 312 -17.61 4.79 2.47
C PRO A 312 -16.49 5.10 1.49
N PRO A 313 -15.60 4.15 1.18
CA PRO A 313 -14.60 4.34 0.15
C PRO A 313 -15.27 4.79 -1.15
N PRO A 314 -14.72 5.78 -1.85
CA PRO A 314 -15.29 6.25 -3.09
C PRO A 314 -15.16 5.16 -4.17
N ALA A 315 -15.89 5.34 -5.27
CA ALA A 315 -15.85 4.40 -6.40
C ALA A 315 -14.40 4.17 -6.88
N GLY A 316 -14.11 2.91 -7.22
CA GLY A 316 -12.80 2.47 -7.73
C GLY A 316 -11.73 2.25 -6.65
N PHE A 317 -12.03 2.43 -5.37
CA PHE A 317 -11.17 1.95 -4.29
C PHE A 317 -11.67 0.60 -3.77
N GLU A 318 -10.82 -0.40 -3.88
CA GLU A 318 -11.04 -1.73 -3.33
C GLU A 318 -10.10 -1.89 -2.14
N GLY A 319 -10.66 -1.87 -0.93
CA GLY A 319 -9.90 -2.16 0.29
C GLY A 319 -9.09 -3.45 0.13
N LEU A 320 -7.96 -3.54 0.84
CA LEU A 320 -7.27 -4.82 1.03
C LEU A 320 -8.12 -5.72 1.95
N ASP A 321 -9.30 -6.10 1.50
CA ASP A 321 -10.18 -7.12 2.08
C ASP A 321 -9.60 -8.52 1.77
N GLN A 322 -8.28 -8.67 1.89
CA GLN A 322 -7.70 -10.00 1.90
C GLN A 322 -8.05 -10.61 3.26
N PRO A 323 -8.90 -11.66 3.31
CA PRO A 323 -9.15 -12.34 4.55
C PRO A 323 -7.81 -12.83 5.07
N MET A 324 -7.39 -12.32 6.24
CA MET A 324 -6.18 -12.80 6.89
C MET A 324 -6.23 -14.32 6.92
N ILE A 325 -5.15 -14.95 6.48
CA ILE A 325 -5.08 -16.40 6.47
C ILE A 325 -5.14 -16.84 7.93
N THR A 326 -6.12 -17.68 8.26
CA THR A 326 -6.25 -18.18 9.64
C THR A 326 -5.10 -19.14 9.92
N ILE A 327 -4.09 -18.65 10.65
CA ILE A 327 -2.94 -19.45 11.06
C ILE A 327 -3.31 -20.22 12.33
N PRO A 328 -3.27 -21.57 12.32
CA PRO A 328 -3.59 -22.36 13.50
C PRO A 328 -2.55 -22.11 14.61
N ARG A 329 -2.98 -22.19 15.88
CA ARG A 329 -2.06 -22.06 17.04
C ARG A 329 -0.97 -23.13 17.07
N SER A 330 -1.15 -24.23 16.36
CA SER A 330 -0.18 -25.32 16.22
C SER A 330 0.83 -25.11 15.10
N ALA A 331 0.80 -23.96 14.40
CA ALA A 331 1.78 -23.67 13.37
C ALA A 331 3.17 -23.53 13.98
N VAL A 332 4.16 -24.12 13.32
CA VAL A 332 5.57 -23.91 13.63
C VAL A 332 5.95 -22.53 13.11
N THR A 333 6.71 -21.79 13.92
CA THR A 333 7.13 -20.43 13.63
C THR A 333 8.64 -20.36 13.47
N LEU A 334 9.11 -19.49 12.57
CA LEU A 334 10.55 -19.23 12.41
C LEU A 334 11.13 -18.55 13.66
N PHE A 335 10.37 -17.62 14.24
CA PHE A 335 10.71 -16.92 15.47
C PHE A 335 9.76 -17.29 16.60
N THR A 336 10.24 -17.28 17.83
CA THR A 336 9.39 -17.40 19.02
C THR A 336 8.48 -16.17 19.18
N ALA A 337 7.44 -16.27 20.00
CA ALA A 337 6.55 -15.15 20.28
C ALA A 337 7.30 -13.93 20.89
N ASP A 338 8.28 -14.18 21.75
CA ASP A 338 9.10 -13.12 22.36
C ASP A 338 10.03 -12.46 21.34
N GLN A 339 10.62 -13.24 20.43
CA GLN A 339 11.43 -12.72 19.34
C GLN A 339 10.59 -11.88 18.37
N GLU A 340 9.39 -12.35 18.03
CA GLU A 340 8.43 -11.61 17.21
C GLU A 340 8.05 -10.27 17.87
N ALA A 341 7.76 -10.28 19.17
CA ALA A 341 7.47 -9.06 19.94
C ALA A 341 8.67 -8.11 19.98
N ALA A 342 9.90 -8.63 20.08
CA ALA A 342 11.11 -7.83 20.02
C ALA A 342 11.26 -7.12 18.65
N PHE A 343 10.95 -7.80 17.54
CA PHE A 343 10.95 -7.17 16.22
C PHE A 343 9.87 -6.10 16.10
N VAL A 344 8.66 -6.34 16.60
CA VAL A 344 7.60 -5.32 16.61
C VAL A 344 8.04 -4.08 17.40
N ALA A 345 8.82 -4.25 18.47
CA ALA A 345 9.30 -3.15 19.30
C ALA A 345 10.49 -2.38 18.69
N ALA A 346 11.43 -3.07 18.03
CA ALA A 346 12.73 -2.49 17.66
C ALA A 346 12.97 -2.37 16.15
N ALA A 347 12.36 -3.24 15.33
CA ALA A 347 12.65 -3.29 13.91
C ALA A 347 11.90 -2.20 13.15
N ARG A 348 12.61 -1.54 12.22
CA ARG A 348 11.98 -0.66 11.24
C ARG A 348 11.31 -1.51 10.16
N THR A 349 10.07 -1.16 9.83
CA THR A 349 9.33 -1.78 8.73
C THR A 349 9.25 -0.84 7.53
N ARG A 350 9.28 -1.41 6.34
CA ARG A 350 8.84 -0.77 5.11
C ARG A 350 7.33 -0.53 5.18
N ALA A 351 6.88 0.42 4.38
CA ALA A 351 5.47 0.69 4.15
C ALA A 351 4.70 -0.55 3.68
N THR A 352 3.41 -0.65 4.01
CA THR A 352 2.47 -1.64 3.44
C THR A 352 2.38 -1.58 1.92
N THR A 353 2.92 -0.52 1.33
CA THR A 353 2.83 -0.22 -0.09
C THR A 353 4.14 -0.39 -0.82
N ASP A 354 5.23 -0.63 -0.09
CA ASP A 354 6.44 -1.16 -0.68
C ASP A 354 6.22 -2.65 -1.01
N GLN A 355 5.80 -2.91 -2.23
CA GLN A 355 5.56 -4.26 -2.75
C GLN A 355 6.83 -4.94 -3.26
N THR A 356 8.02 -4.36 -3.08
CA THR A 356 9.28 -4.93 -3.60
C THR A 356 9.44 -6.38 -3.16
N ASN A 357 9.32 -6.65 -1.86
CA ASN A 357 9.43 -8.01 -1.32
C ASN A 357 8.19 -8.88 -1.59
N LEU A 358 7.02 -8.29 -1.84
CA LEU A 358 5.84 -9.05 -2.29
C LEU A 358 6.09 -9.67 -3.68
N VAL A 359 6.61 -8.88 -4.61
CA VAL A 359 6.96 -9.35 -5.97
C VAL A 359 8.07 -10.41 -5.89
N ARG A 360 9.07 -10.23 -5.04
CA ARG A 360 10.11 -11.24 -4.80
C ARG A 360 9.54 -12.52 -4.18
N ALA A 361 8.67 -12.41 -3.18
CA ALA A 361 7.99 -13.55 -2.58
C ALA A 361 7.15 -14.32 -3.62
N GLN A 362 6.43 -13.63 -4.51
CA GLN A 362 5.68 -14.27 -5.60
C GLN A 362 6.59 -15.01 -6.60
N TYR A 363 7.78 -14.46 -6.89
CA TYR A 363 8.79 -15.17 -7.68
C TYR A 363 9.23 -16.47 -6.98
N PHE A 364 9.60 -16.41 -5.70
CA PHE A 364 10.01 -17.60 -4.95
C PHE A 364 8.88 -18.60 -4.76
N ILE A 365 7.63 -18.16 -4.59
CA ILE A 365 6.47 -19.05 -4.57
C ILE A 365 6.42 -19.85 -5.88
N LYS A 366 6.55 -19.21 -7.04
CA LYS A 366 6.54 -19.91 -8.33
C LYS A 366 7.71 -20.89 -8.44
N LEU A 367 8.91 -20.46 -8.03
CA LEU A 367 10.11 -21.30 -8.04
C LEU A 367 9.93 -22.54 -7.15
N PHE A 368 9.69 -22.35 -5.85
CA PHE A 368 9.52 -23.44 -4.89
C PHE A 368 8.33 -24.33 -5.22
N SER A 369 7.23 -23.78 -5.74
CA SER A 369 6.07 -24.60 -6.14
C SER A 369 6.38 -25.54 -7.31
N GLY A 370 7.43 -25.25 -8.10
CA GLY A 370 7.92 -26.17 -9.13
C GLY A 370 8.64 -27.39 -8.55
N PHE A 371 9.43 -27.20 -7.49
CA PHE A 371 10.22 -28.26 -6.84
C PHE A 371 9.46 -29.00 -5.74
N PHE A 372 8.56 -28.29 -5.05
CA PHE A 372 7.77 -28.77 -3.91
C PHE A 372 6.28 -28.60 -4.20
N PRO A 373 5.74 -29.23 -5.25
CA PRO A 373 4.39 -28.97 -5.75
C PRO A 373 3.30 -29.33 -4.74
N ASP A 374 3.63 -30.12 -3.71
CA ASP A 374 2.78 -30.64 -2.65
C ASP A 374 2.74 -29.78 -1.38
N VAL A 375 3.46 -28.66 -1.37
CA VAL A 375 3.37 -27.61 -0.34
C VAL A 375 2.59 -26.43 -0.92
N THR A 376 1.64 -25.92 -0.17
CA THR A 376 0.92 -24.68 -0.51
C THR A 376 1.68 -23.51 0.10
N ILE A 377 2.26 -22.65 -0.71
CA ILE A 377 2.96 -21.45 -0.23
C ILE A 377 2.11 -20.22 -0.54
N GLN A 378 1.81 -19.42 0.48
CA GLN A 378 0.95 -18.25 0.38
C GLN A 378 1.60 -17.04 1.05
N VAL A 379 1.36 -15.86 0.48
CA VAL A 379 1.67 -14.59 1.15
C VAL A 379 0.38 -14.06 1.76
N ASP A 380 0.44 -13.68 3.03
CA ASP A 380 -0.64 -12.97 3.72
C ASP A 380 -0.22 -11.50 3.88
N TRP A 381 -0.40 -10.70 2.84
CA TRP A 381 0.18 -9.34 2.79
C TRP A 381 -0.35 -8.42 3.89
N ALA A 382 -1.63 -8.59 4.26
CA ALA A 382 -2.30 -7.80 5.28
C ALA A 382 -1.82 -8.16 6.71
N ASN A 383 -1.33 -9.37 6.93
CA ASN A 383 -0.88 -9.82 8.23
C ASN A 383 0.47 -9.19 8.61
N ASN A 384 0.47 -8.43 9.72
CA ASN A 384 1.62 -7.66 10.20
C ASN A 384 2.59 -8.44 11.09
N ARG A 385 2.39 -9.75 11.28
CA ARG A 385 3.29 -10.56 12.11
C ARG A 385 4.67 -10.71 11.44
N PRO A 386 5.78 -10.30 12.09
CA PRO A 386 7.13 -10.40 11.51
C PRO A 386 7.70 -11.82 11.67
N ASN A 387 7.03 -12.82 11.09
CA ASN A 387 7.35 -14.24 11.25
C ASN A 387 7.00 -15.05 9.98
N VAL A 388 7.37 -16.33 9.92
CA VAL A 388 6.92 -17.28 8.88
C VAL A 388 6.32 -18.50 9.56
N PHE A 389 5.21 -18.99 9.01
CA PHE A 389 4.40 -20.03 9.61
C PHE A 389 4.34 -21.26 8.72
N ALA A 390 4.56 -22.43 9.29
CA ALA A 390 4.38 -23.71 8.63
C ALA A 390 3.42 -24.59 9.42
N TYR A 391 2.45 -25.22 8.75
CA TYR A 391 1.52 -26.13 9.40
C TYR A 391 0.92 -27.14 8.43
N LYS A 392 0.35 -28.21 8.98
CA LYS A 392 -0.43 -29.20 8.23
C LYS A 392 -1.73 -29.45 8.98
N GLN A 393 -2.88 -29.17 8.35
CA GLN A 393 -4.16 -29.62 8.89
C GLN A 393 -4.39 -31.08 8.48
N MET A 394 -5.15 -31.85 9.27
CA MET A 394 -5.29 -33.31 9.13
C MET A 394 -5.58 -33.81 7.70
N LEU A 395 -6.30 -33.02 6.89
CA LEU A 395 -6.66 -33.36 5.51
C LEU A 395 -6.15 -32.35 4.48
N SER A 396 -5.39 -31.33 4.91
CA SER A 396 -4.86 -30.30 4.01
C SER A 396 -3.46 -30.65 3.56
N ARG A 397 -3.05 -30.05 2.43
CA ARG A 397 -1.64 -29.98 2.06
C ARG A 397 -0.88 -29.22 3.17
N PRO A 398 0.40 -29.53 3.41
CA PRO A 398 1.28 -28.67 4.19
C PRO A 398 1.23 -27.26 3.60
N SER A 399 1.13 -26.27 4.49
CA SER A 399 1.01 -24.86 4.13
C SER A 399 2.15 -24.07 4.74
N VAL A 400 2.73 -23.18 3.94
CA VAL A 400 3.66 -22.14 4.38
C VAL A 400 2.99 -20.80 4.15
N VAL A 401 2.89 -20.00 5.20
CA VAL A 401 2.34 -18.64 5.14
C VAL A 401 3.47 -17.66 5.44
N VAL A 402 3.68 -16.72 4.52
CA VAL A 402 4.63 -15.61 4.66
C VAL A 402 3.84 -14.31 4.82
N PRO A 403 3.59 -13.86 6.06
CA PRO A 403 2.96 -12.57 6.32
C PRO A 403 3.71 -11.40 5.73
N GLY A 404 2.97 -10.35 5.37
CA GLY A 404 3.53 -9.09 4.93
C GLY A 404 4.41 -8.41 5.99
N GLY A 405 4.11 -8.61 7.29
CA GLY A 405 4.93 -8.10 8.39
C GLY A 405 6.39 -8.56 8.31
N PHE A 406 6.61 -9.83 7.96
CA PHE A 406 7.96 -10.37 7.73
C PHE A 406 8.59 -9.76 6.48
N LEU A 407 7.85 -9.71 5.37
CA LEU A 407 8.32 -9.14 4.10
C LEU A 407 8.68 -7.64 4.21
N ARG A 408 8.10 -6.93 5.19
CA ARG A 408 8.34 -5.50 5.41
C ARG A 408 9.50 -5.20 6.35
N LEU A 409 10.09 -6.15 7.06
CA LEU A 409 11.27 -5.88 7.88
C LEU A 409 12.42 -5.32 7.03
N GLN A 410 12.89 -4.10 7.33
CA GLN A 410 13.88 -3.40 6.48
C GLN A 410 15.15 -4.24 6.15
N PRO A 411 15.74 -5.00 7.08
CA PRO A 411 16.90 -5.84 6.75
C PRO A 411 16.58 -7.02 5.82
N ILE A 412 15.32 -7.46 5.74
CA ILE A 412 14.90 -8.60 4.92
C ILE A 412 14.73 -8.15 3.47
N LEU A 413 15.43 -8.82 2.55
CA LEU A 413 15.33 -8.67 1.09
C LEU A 413 15.01 -10.05 0.47
N ALA A 414 15.23 -10.20 -0.84
CA ALA A 414 14.85 -11.38 -1.59
C ALA A 414 15.44 -12.68 -1.01
N GLU A 415 16.70 -12.67 -0.62
CA GLU A 415 17.45 -13.86 -0.21
C GLU A 415 16.98 -14.40 1.14
N ALA A 416 16.74 -13.54 2.13
CA ALA A 416 16.13 -13.95 3.40
C ALA A 416 14.67 -14.39 3.23
N VAL A 417 13.93 -13.81 2.27
CA VAL A 417 12.57 -14.30 1.92
C VAL A 417 12.64 -15.72 1.37
N ALA A 418 13.57 -16.01 0.47
CA ALA A 418 13.77 -17.36 -0.06
C ALA A 418 14.14 -18.35 1.06
N ALA A 419 15.08 -17.99 1.94
CA ALA A 419 15.49 -18.81 3.07
C ALA A 419 14.36 -19.08 4.07
N ALA A 420 13.53 -18.08 4.37
CA ALA A 420 12.41 -18.24 5.29
C ALA A 420 11.29 -19.13 4.70
N MET A 421 11.05 -19.05 3.38
CA MET A 421 10.18 -20.01 2.68
C MET A 421 10.76 -21.43 2.73
N ALA A 422 12.08 -21.55 2.52
CA ALA A 422 12.78 -22.83 2.58
C ALA A 422 12.69 -23.47 3.98
N PHE A 423 12.81 -22.69 5.06
CA PHE A 423 12.50 -23.13 6.43
C PHE A 423 11.08 -23.70 6.54
N GLY A 424 10.08 -22.97 6.03
CA GLY A 424 8.68 -23.42 6.09
C GLY A 424 8.45 -24.72 5.31
N ILE A 425 9.12 -24.87 4.17
CA ILE A 425 9.09 -26.10 3.36
C ILE A 425 9.83 -27.24 4.07
N ALA A 426 10.98 -26.99 4.69
CA ALA A 426 11.74 -28.00 5.43
C ALA A 426 10.94 -28.60 6.58
N ASN A 427 10.14 -27.78 7.26
CA ASN A 427 9.24 -28.25 8.32
C ASN A 427 8.27 -29.36 7.87
N ARG A 428 7.97 -29.47 6.57
CA ARG A 428 7.20 -30.56 5.96
C ARG A 428 7.79 -31.95 6.25
N GLN A 429 9.11 -32.06 6.33
CA GLN A 429 9.81 -33.34 6.40
C GLN A 429 9.90 -33.89 7.82
N ILE A 430 9.61 -33.07 8.83
CA ILE A 430 9.76 -33.49 10.21
C ILE A 430 8.40 -33.93 10.78
N PRO A 431 8.30 -35.14 11.36
CA PRO A 431 7.09 -35.57 12.08
C PRO A 431 6.61 -34.48 13.06
N ALA A 432 5.30 -34.33 13.21
CA ALA A 432 4.66 -33.26 14.00
C ALA A 432 5.08 -33.26 15.50
N ASP A 433 5.73 -34.33 15.93
CA ASP A 433 6.25 -34.62 17.26
C ASP A 433 7.80 -34.57 17.37
N ALA A 434 8.53 -34.35 16.26
CA ALA A 434 9.99 -34.47 16.21
C ALA A 434 10.75 -33.25 15.63
N GLY A 435 10.08 -32.23 15.12
CA GLY A 435 10.74 -31.10 14.43
C GLY A 435 11.05 -29.91 15.31
N SER A 436 12.25 -29.88 15.89
CA SER A 436 12.78 -28.63 16.44
C SER A 436 12.85 -27.56 15.33
N VAL A 437 12.53 -26.31 15.66
CA VAL A 437 12.72 -25.15 14.78
C VAL A 437 14.13 -25.13 14.19
N ALA A 438 15.14 -25.54 14.97
CA ALA A 438 16.53 -25.62 14.55
C ALA A 438 16.76 -26.54 13.35
N HIS A 439 16.22 -27.76 13.37
CA HIS A 439 16.32 -28.69 12.23
C HIS A 439 15.65 -28.13 10.97
N SER A 440 14.50 -27.45 11.10
CA SER A 440 13.85 -26.83 9.94
C SER A 440 14.66 -25.67 9.36
N ILE A 441 15.37 -24.91 10.19
CA ILE A 441 16.30 -23.87 9.71
C ILE A 441 17.47 -24.53 8.98
N TYR A 442 18.07 -25.55 9.60
CA TYR A 442 19.21 -26.28 9.04
C TYR A 442 18.88 -26.90 7.68
N ASP A 443 17.80 -27.68 7.60
CA ASP A 443 17.35 -28.30 6.36
C ASP A 443 16.87 -27.26 5.33
N GLY A 444 16.29 -26.14 5.79
CA GLY A 444 15.91 -25.04 4.93
C GLY A 444 17.10 -24.49 4.14
N PHE A 445 18.21 -24.22 4.83
CA PHE A 445 19.44 -23.70 4.22
C PHE A 445 20.26 -24.77 3.50
N GLY A 446 20.43 -25.95 4.11
CA GLY A 446 21.33 -27.00 3.64
C GLY A 446 20.73 -27.98 2.64
N VAL A 447 19.40 -28.07 2.55
CA VAL A 447 18.71 -29.06 1.70
C VAL A 447 17.71 -28.41 0.75
N ILE A 448 16.80 -27.58 1.27
CA ILE A 448 15.70 -27.03 0.47
C ILE A 448 16.17 -25.93 -0.50
N LEU A 449 16.98 -24.97 -0.03
CA LEU A 449 17.54 -23.93 -0.92
C LEU A 449 18.38 -24.52 -2.07
N PRO A 450 19.34 -25.45 -1.83
CA PRO A 450 20.11 -26.08 -2.91
C PRO A 450 19.29 -26.87 -3.93
N GLN A 451 18.12 -27.38 -3.54
CA GLN A 451 17.22 -28.06 -4.48
C GLN A 451 16.51 -27.09 -5.42
N ALA A 452 16.17 -25.89 -4.93
CA ALA A 452 15.41 -24.91 -5.70
C ALA A 452 16.28 -23.90 -6.47
N LEU A 453 17.53 -23.67 -6.04
CA LEU A 453 18.45 -22.70 -6.62
C LEU A 453 19.63 -23.40 -7.30
N GLU A 454 19.97 -22.98 -8.52
CA GLU A 454 21.13 -23.52 -9.25
C GLU A 454 22.46 -22.94 -8.73
N ASP A 455 23.53 -23.71 -8.89
CA ASP A 455 24.85 -23.62 -8.24
C ASP A 455 25.41 -22.19 -8.04
N SER A 456 25.49 -21.38 -9.10
CA SER A 456 26.07 -20.01 -9.01
C SER A 456 25.21 -19.02 -8.20
N SER A 457 23.90 -19.27 -8.10
CA SER A 457 22.98 -18.45 -7.30
C SER A 457 22.90 -18.91 -5.85
N LEU A 458 23.22 -20.17 -5.55
CA LEU A 458 23.07 -20.73 -4.22
C LEU A 458 23.98 -20.05 -3.19
N SER A 459 25.30 -20.05 -3.43
CA SER A 459 26.28 -19.48 -2.49
C SER A 459 26.08 -17.99 -2.24
N SER A 460 25.73 -17.23 -3.29
CA SER A 460 25.44 -15.80 -3.16
C SER A 460 24.13 -15.55 -2.42
N THR A 461 23.10 -16.37 -2.65
CA THR A 461 21.82 -16.27 -1.94
C THR A 461 21.97 -16.62 -0.46
N THR A 462 22.63 -17.72 -0.11
CA THR A 462 22.76 -18.15 1.29
C THR A 462 23.57 -17.16 2.12
N ALA A 463 24.70 -16.68 1.60
CA ALA A 463 25.51 -15.66 2.27
C ALA A 463 24.75 -14.33 2.44
N ALA A 464 23.99 -13.90 1.43
CA ALA A 464 23.17 -12.70 1.52
C ALA A 464 22.00 -12.86 2.51
N ALA A 465 21.36 -14.04 2.56
CA ALA A 465 20.31 -14.34 3.52
C ALA A 465 20.84 -14.31 4.96
N GLU A 466 22.00 -14.91 5.21
CA GLU A 466 22.67 -14.89 6.51
C GLU A 466 23.00 -13.45 6.94
N ALA A 467 23.56 -12.64 6.04
CA ALA A 467 23.85 -11.23 6.31
C ALA A 467 22.58 -10.43 6.66
N GLN A 468 21.46 -10.70 5.99
CA GLN A 468 20.17 -10.07 6.25
C GLN A 468 19.58 -10.48 7.61
N PHE A 469 19.65 -11.76 7.97
CA PHE A 469 19.23 -12.22 9.31
C PHE A 469 20.12 -11.64 10.42
N THR A 470 21.43 -11.59 10.19
CA THR A 470 22.38 -10.95 11.12
C THR A 470 22.02 -9.49 11.36
N ALA A 471 21.75 -8.73 10.29
CA ALA A 471 21.33 -7.35 10.37
C ALA A 471 19.97 -7.19 11.09
N LEU A 472 19.02 -8.10 10.87
CA LEU A 472 17.74 -8.12 11.58
C LEU A 472 17.92 -8.35 13.09
N PHE A 473 18.73 -9.34 13.47
CA PHE A 473 18.93 -9.70 14.88
C PHE A 473 19.73 -8.64 15.65
N ALA A 474 20.63 -7.91 14.97
CA ALA A 474 21.33 -6.78 15.57
C ALA A 474 20.39 -5.65 16.05
N LEU A 475 19.21 -5.49 15.42
CA LEU A 475 18.22 -4.48 15.83
C LEU A 475 17.61 -4.76 17.21
N VAL A 476 17.54 -6.02 17.61
CA VAL A 476 16.93 -6.47 18.88
C VAL A 476 17.97 -6.82 19.95
N ALA A 477 19.22 -7.08 19.56
CA ALA A 477 20.33 -7.34 20.47
C ALA A 477 20.81 -6.08 21.21
N THR A 478 20.51 -4.89 20.70
CA THR A 478 20.87 -3.64 21.37
C THR A 478 19.89 -3.42 22.52
N PRO A 479 20.31 -3.50 23.80
CA PRO A 479 19.40 -3.16 24.90
C PRO A 479 18.91 -1.74 24.67
N ALA A 480 17.59 -1.58 24.53
CA ALA A 480 16.96 -0.28 24.38
C ALA A 480 17.58 0.65 25.42
N GLY A 481 18.19 1.74 24.95
CA GLY A 481 18.96 2.67 25.77
C GLY A 481 18.23 2.93 27.08
N THR A 482 18.94 2.70 28.18
CA THR A 482 18.51 3.09 29.51
C THR A 482 18.49 4.62 29.54
N ASP A 483 17.45 5.23 28.97
CA ASP A 483 17.06 6.56 29.37
C ASP A 483 16.73 6.46 30.85
N ALA A 484 17.63 7.04 31.65
CA ALA A 484 17.63 6.94 33.10
C ALA A 484 16.31 7.47 33.66
N VAL A 485 15.35 6.58 33.87
CA VAL A 485 14.18 6.86 34.69
C VAL A 485 14.71 7.13 36.10
N THR A 486 14.68 8.41 36.48
CA THR A 486 14.98 8.86 37.84
C THR A 486 14.06 8.10 38.80
N PRO A 487 14.57 7.44 39.85
CA PRO A 487 13.77 6.57 40.69
C PRO A 487 12.64 7.35 41.38
N THR A 488 11.40 7.03 41.03
CA THR A 488 10.20 7.43 41.78
C THR A 488 10.27 6.83 43.19
N PRO A 489 9.97 7.58 44.26
CA PRO A 489 10.03 7.08 45.62
C PRO A 489 9.09 5.88 45.86
N PRO A 490 9.43 4.99 46.82
CA PRO A 490 8.75 3.72 47.00
C PRO A 490 7.28 3.94 47.42
N PRO A 491 6.29 3.33 46.74
CA PRO A 491 4.91 3.32 47.21
C PRO A 491 4.76 2.45 48.47
N ALA A 492 3.80 2.83 49.31
CA ALA A 492 3.43 2.15 50.55
C ALA A 492 3.05 0.67 50.34
N PRO A 493 3.24 -0.21 51.35
CA PRO A 493 3.07 -1.65 51.20
C PRO A 493 1.62 -2.02 50.87
N THR A 494 1.42 -2.57 49.67
CA THR A 494 0.19 -3.21 49.21
C THR A 494 0.13 -4.66 49.76
N PRO A 495 -1.05 -5.17 50.19
CA PRO A 495 -1.18 -6.52 50.71
C PRO A 495 -0.71 -7.61 49.72
N GLU A 496 -0.13 -8.66 50.30
CA GLU A 496 0.50 -9.79 49.62
C GLU A 496 -0.48 -10.50 48.66
N PRO A 497 -0.18 -10.57 47.35
CA PRO A 497 -1.06 -11.22 46.39
C PRO A 497 -1.01 -12.74 46.53
N THR A 498 -2.18 -13.37 46.43
CA THR A 498 -2.38 -14.82 46.31
C THR A 498 -1.44 -15.42 45.25
N PRO A 499 -0.74 -16.54 45.53
CA PRO A 499 0.23 -17.11 44.61
C PRO A 499 -0.42 -17.44 43.27
N THR A 500 0.01 -16.72 42.22
CA THR A 500 -0.32 -17.05 40.83
C THR A 500 0.31 -18.40 40.50
N PRO A 501 -0.42 -19.35 39.89
CA PRO A 501 0.16 -20.62 39.48
C PRO A 501 1.39 -20.38 38.60
N ALA A 502 2.47 -21.12 38.88
CA ALA A 502 3.72 -21.02 38.14
C ALA A 502 3.44 -21.19 36.64
N PRO A 503 3.91 -20.28 35.77
CA PRO A 503 3.71 -20.41 34.33
C PRO A 503 4.33 -21.73 33.88
N THR A 504 3.54 -22.53 33.15
CA THR A 504 4.05 -23.71 32.45
C THR A 504 5.25 -23.27 31.60
N PRO A 505 6.40 -23.97 31.67
CA PRO A 505 7.58 -23.61 30.87
C PRO A 505 7.18 -23.58 29.40
N THR A 506 7.20 -22.38 28.82
CA THR A 506 6.94 -22.19 27.39
C THR A 506 8.17 -22.74 26.67
N ALA A 507 7.96 -23.68 25.75
CA ALA A 507 9.04 -24.28 24.97
C ALA A 507 9.90 -23.15 24.38
N THR A 508 11.14 -23.08 24.82
CA THR A 508 12.07 -22.01 24.45
C THR A 508 12.67 -22.39 23.11
N GLY A 509 12.28 -21.72 22.03
CA GLY A 509 12.95 -21.87 20.75
C GLY A 509 14.40 -21.38 20.81
N PRO A 510 15.22 -21.64 19.76
CA PRO A 510 16.61 -21.20 19.73
C PRO A 510 16.72 -19.67 19.85
N SER A 511 17.74 -19.19 20.56
CA SER A 511 18.07 -17.76 20.61
C SER A 511 18.50 -17.23 19.24
N PHE A 512 18.55 -15.91 19.05
CA PHE A 512 19.02 -15.32 17.78
C PHE A 512 20.44 -15.75 17.43
N ASP A 513 21.35 -15.77 18.41
CA ASP A 513 22.72 -16.25 18.21
C ASP A 513 22.75 -17.73 17.81
N CYS A 514 21.87 -18.54 18.41
CA CYS A 514 21.77 -19.94 18.04
C CYS A 514 21.23 -20.11 16.61
N ILE A 515 20.23 -19.32 16.21
CA ILE A 515 19.71 -19.32 14.83
C ILE A 515 20.85 -19.03 13.83
N LEU A 516 21.71 -18.04 14.10
CA LEU A 516 22.84 -17.74 13.22
C LEU A 516 23.86 -18.89 13.17
N GLN A 517 24.15 -19.54 14.31
CA GLN A 517 25.03 -20.73 14.32
C GLN A 517 24.44 -21.91 13.53
N ILE A 518 23.12 -22.10 13.59
CA ILE A 518 22.42 -23.12 12.81
C ILE A 518 22.50 -22.81 11.31
N ILE A 519 22.37 -21.54 10.92
CA ILE A 519 22.51 -21.10 9.52
C ILE A 519 23.94 -21.35 9.02
N ASP A 520 24.96 -20.94 9.77
CA ASP A 520 26.37 -21.15 9.42
C ASP A 520 26.70 -22.66 9.31
N ALA A 521 26.20 -23.48 10.23
CA ALA A 521 26.34 -24.93 10.17
C ALA A 521 25.71 -25.51 8.89
N ALA A 522 24.51 -25.06 8.54
CA ALA A 522 23.81 -25.52 7.34
C ALA A 522 24.51 -25.13 6.03
N ILE A 523 25.06 -23.90 5.97
CA ILE A 523 25.79 -23.40 4.80
C ILE A 523 27.14 -24.13 4.63
N SER A 524 27.82 -24.42 5.74
CA SER A 524 29.11 -25.12 5.74
C SER A 524 29.00 -26.65 5.66
N GLY A 525 27.81 -27.21 5.90
CA GLY A 525 27.57 -28.64 6.02
C GLY A 525 28.11 -29.25 7.32
N ALA A 526 28.28 -28.44 8.37
CA ALA A 526 28.69 -28.89 9.70
C ALA A 526 27.51 -29.45 10.50
N ASP A 527 27.78 -30.20 11.57
CA ASP A 527 26.73 -30.71 12.45
C ASP A 527 25.96 -29.57 13.15
N LEU A 528 24.70 -29.81 13.49
CA LEU A 528 23.87 -28.88 14.27
C LEU A 528 24.58 -28.49 15.58
N PRO A 529 24.62 -27.19 15.94
CA PRO A 529 25.28 -26.74 17.16
C PRO A 529 24.53 -27.20 18.42
N ASP A 530 25.23 -27.33 19.54
CA ASP A 530 24.65 -27.82 20.81
C ASP A 530 23.44 -26.99 21.29
N CYS A 531 23.39 -25.70 20.94
CA CYS A 531 22.29 -24.81 21.29
C CYS A 531 20.97 -25.13 20.56
N ALA A 532 20.99 -26.01 19.56
CA ALA A 532 19.84 -26.44 18.78
C ALA A 532 18.96 -27.50 19.48
N ASN A 533 19.45 -28.09 20.58
CA ASN A 533 18.83 -29.23 21.27
C ASN A 533 17.87 -28.86 22.41
#